data_AF-A0A2V8LPS8-F1
#
_entry.id   AF-A0A2V8LPS8-F1
#
_cell.length_a   1.000
_cell.length_b   1.000
_cell.length_c   1.000
_cell.angle_alpha   90.00
_cell.angle_beta   90.00
_cell.angle_gamma   90.00
#
_symmetry.space_group_name_H-M   'P 1'
#
loop_
_entity.id
_entity.type
_entity.pdbx_description
1 polymer ?
#
loop_
_entity_poly.entity_id
_entity_poly.type
_entity_poly.pdbx_seq_one_letter_code
_entity_poly.pdbx_strand_id
1 'polypeptide(L)'
;MLSAGIAVAAAALAENAASAAIVTLGFTVGTWALEYVAAYRGGFLQQLANYTPTAALRSFEHGLLQLSTSIAMLAISVAGFALAAIWLHTGRTWRFRLVGTAALILVLALVGFGANGLRGSWDLSENRRNSFSREDEAALRQIRPALKITVVLSPEDPRLADLEQNVLRKLRRVLTRLEIHYVASTVTGLFEKPEDHYGEIWYEMSGQRVMERSTIEQVVLETIYQLAGVTAPQHIEENVFGGYPLTAYPRGAGWIFYVLWPLMVGFVWWLVRS
;
A
#
# COMPACT_ATOMS: atom_id res chain seq x y z
N MET A 1 -13.74 -5.16 10.77
CA MET A 1 -13.95 -3.88 11.48
C MET A 1 -14.46 -2.77 10.55
N LEU A 2 -13.86 -2.60 9.37
CA LEU A 2 -14.28 -1.59 8.40
C LEU A 2 -15.76 -1.70 7.99
N SER A 3 -16.23 -2.90 7.64
CA SER A 3 -17.64 -3.17 7.32
C SER A 3 -18.59 -2.81 8.47
N ALA A 4 -18.21 -3.11 9.71
CA ALA A 4 -18.99 -2.76 10.89
C ALA A 4 -19.07 -1.24 11.11
N GLY A 5 -17.96 -0.51 10.94
CA GLY A 5 -17.96 0.96 11.04
C GLY A 5 -18.86 1.63 10.00
N ILE A 6 -18.82 1.15 8.75
CA ILE A 6 -19.69 1.64 7.66
C ILE A 6 -21.16 1.33 7.95
N ALA A 7 -21.47 0.11 8.38
CA ALA A 7 -22.84 -0.31 8.70
C ALA A 7 -23.42 0.51 9.86
N VAL A 8 -22.62 0.77 10.90
CA VAL A 8 -23.03 1.57 12.06
C VAL A 8 -23.25 3.04 11.69
N ALA A 9 -22.40 3.61 10.83
CA ALA A 9 -22.60 4.95 10.28
C ALA A 9 -23.86 5.04 9.41
N ALA A 10 -24.08 4.07 8.52
CA ALA A 10 -25.24 4.02 7.66
C ALA A 10 -26.54 3.89 8.47
N ALA A 11 -26.54 3.06 9.52
CA ALA A 11 -27.68 2.92 10.43
C ALA A 11 -27.98 4.20 11.22
N ALA A 12 -26.97 4.98 11.58
CA ALA A 12 -27.16 6.23 12.32
C ALA A 12 -27.64 7.42 11.46
N LEU A 13 -27.36 7.38 10.15
CA LEU A 13 -27.79 8.42 9.19
C LEU A 13 -29.13 8.12 8.53
N ALA A 14 -29.48 6.83 8.42
CA ALA A 14 -30.68 6.40 7.75
C ALA A 14 -31.92 6.47 8.65
N GLU A 15 -33.05 6.87 8.09
CA GLU A 15 -34.33 6.91 8.80
C GLU A 15 -34.91 5.51 9.02
N ASN A 16 -34.50 4.52 8.23
CA ASN A 16 -34.94 3.13 8.33
C ASN A 16 -33.87 2.14 7.85
N ALA A 17 -34.06 0.86 8.18
CA ALA A 17 -33.11 -0.21 7.88
C ALA A 17 -32.87 -0.42 6.37
N ALA A 18 -33.88 -0.20 5.52
CA ALA A 18 -33.74 -0.33 4.08
C ALA A 18 -32.82 0.76 3.51
N SER A 19 -32.98 2.01 3.94
CA SER A 19 -32.09 3.12 3.58
C SER A 19 -30.66 2.89 4.06
N ALA A 20 -30.46 2.34 5.26
CA ALA A 20 -29.14 1.98 5.78
C ALA A 20 -28.44 0.90 4.92
N ALA A 21 -29.21 -0.12 4.52
CA ALA A 21 -28.72 -1.18 3.64
C ALA A 21 -28.32 -0.62 2.26
N ILE A 22 -29.13 0.26 1.67
CA ILE A 22 -28.84 0.93 0.39
C ILE A 22 -27.53 1.73 0.49
N VAL A 23 -27.32 2.51 1.55
CA VAL A 23 -26.08 3.28 1.74
C VAL A 23 -24.87 2.37 1.88
N THR A 24 -24.99 1.29 2.65
CA THR A 24 -23.90 0.32 2.85
C THR A 24 -23.53 -0.39 1.54
N LEU A 25 -24.54 -0.82 0.78
CA LEU A 25 -24.36 -1.44 -0.54
C LEU A 25 -23.78 -0.45 -1.54
N GLY A 26 -24.30 0.78 -1.58
CA GLY A 26 -23.79 1.85 -2.44
C GLY A 26 -22.33 2.18 -2.17
N PHE A 27 -21.91 2.21 -0.90
CA PHE A 27 -20.50 2.35 -0.55
C PHE A 27 -19.66 1.19 -1.10
N THR A 28 -20.12 -0.04 -0.89
CA THR A 28 -19.39 -1.24 -1.33
C THR A 28 -19.24 -1.26 -2.85
N VAL A 29 -20.34 -1.07 -3.59
CA VAL A 29 -20.32 -1.03 -5.06
C VAL A 29 -19.53 0.18 -5.57
N GLY A 30 -19.64 1.33 -4.91
CA GLY A 30 -18.89 2.54 -5.24
C GLY A 30 -17.38 2.35 -5.14
N THR A 31 -16.89 1.59 -4.13
CA THR A 31 -15.46 1.25 -4.03
C THR A 31 -14.99 0.40 -5.21
N TRP A 32 -15.81 -0.54 -5.69
CA TRP A 32 -15.48 -1.36 -6.85
C TRP A 32 -15.44 -0.53 -8.15
N ALA A 33 -16.41 0.37 -8.32
CA ALA A 33 -16.45 1.27 -9.47
C ALA A 33 -15.24 2.21 -9.49
N LEU A 34 -14.81 2.71 -8.32
CA LEU A 34 -13.62 3.54 -8.18
C LEU A 34 -12.36 2.78 -8.61
N GLU A 35 -12.20 1.52 -8.20
CA GLU A 35 -11.06 0.69 -8.62
C GLU A 35 -11.03 0.46 -10.14
N TYR A 36 -12.19 0.17 -10.73
CA TYR A 36 -12.29 -0.02 -12.16
C TYR A 36 -11.87 1.25 -12.92
N VAL A 37 -12.40 2.42 -12.55
CA VAL A 37 -12.03 3.69 -13.20
C VAL A 37 -10.56 4.04 -12.96
N ALA A 38 -10.05 3.79 -11.76
CA ALA A 38 -8.66 4.04 -11.41
C ALA A 38 -7.67 3.20 -12.21
N ALA A 39 -8.03 1.96 -12.55
CA ALA A 39 -7.22 1.06 -13.37
C ALA A 39 -6.96 1.63 -14.79
N TYR A 40 -7.90 2.41 -15.33
CA TYR A 40 -7.80 2.95 -16.70
C TYR A 40 -7.35 4.41 -16.81
N ARG A 41 -7.55 5.23 -15.77
CA ARG A 41 -7.33 6.69 -15.85
C ARG A 41 -6.08 7.22 -15.16
N GLY A 42 -5.40 6.40 -14.35
CA GLY A 42 -4.23 6.84 -13.58
C GLY A 42 -4.50 8.07 -12.67
N GLY A 43 -3.45 8.62 -12.05
CA GLY A 43 -3.52 9.92 -11.35
C GLY A 43 -4.17 9.88 -9.96
N PHE A 44 -4.90 10.94 -9.58
CA PHE A 44 -5.48 11.10 -8.24
C PHE A 44 -6.45 9.97 -7.86
N LEU A 45 -7.21 9.46 -8.84
CA LEU A 45 -8.12 8.32 -8.63
C LEU A 45 -7.36 7.03 -8.31
N GLN A 46 -6.18 6.84 -8.91
CA GLN A 46 -5.30 5.71 -8.60
C GLN A 46 -4.72 5.81 -7.17
N GLN A 47 -4.40 7.02 -6.72
CA GLN A 47 -3.96 7.23 -5.33
C GLN A 47 -5.08 6.88 -4.35
N LEU A 48 -6.33 7.27 -4.62
CA LEU A 48 -7.49 6.90 -3.82
C LEU A 48 -7.79 5.40 -3.85
N ALA A 49 -7.65 4.76 -5.01
CA ALA A 49 -7.87 3.33 -5.17
C ALA A 49 -6.90 2.47 -4.34
N ASN A 50 -5.70 2.97 -4.04
CA ASN A 50 -4.75 2.25 -3.17
C ASN A 50 -5.24 2.13 -1.71
N TYR A 51 -6.20 2.96 -1.30
CA TYR A 51 -6.76 2.95 0.06
C TYR A 51 -8.11 2.25 0.15
N THR A 52 -8.55 1.56 -0.91
CA THR A 52 -9.80 0.79 -0.89
C THR A 52 -9.66 -0.47 -0.03
N PRO A 53 -10.77 -1.00 0.50
CA PRO A 53 -10.76 -2.22 1.30
C PRO A 53 -10.21 -3.44 0.56
N THR A 54 -10.47 -3.51 -0.74
CA THR A 54 -10.05 -4.58 -1.66
C THR A 54 -8.56 -4.53 -1.96
N ALA A 55 -7.98 -3.34 -2.18
CA ALA A 55 -6.53 -3.17 -2.29
C ALA A 55 -5.79 -3.55 -0.99
N ALA A 56 -6.38 -3.21 0.16
CA ALA A 56 -5.88 -3.62 1.46
C ALA A 56 -5.89 -5.14 1.63
N LEU A 57 -7.03 -5.79 1.37
CA LEU A 57 -7.18 -7.23 1.49
C LEU A 57 -6.18 -7.98 0.61
N ARG A 58 -6.02 -7.56 -0.64
CA ARG A 58 -5.06 -8.16 -1.58
C ARG A 58 -3.62 -8.09 -1.07
N SER A 59 -3.26 -7.01 -0.38
CA SER A 59 -1.93 -6.89 0.25
C SER A 59 -1.75 -7.91 1.37
N PHE A 60 -2.77 -8.07 2.23
CA PHE A 60 -2.76 -9.08 3.30
C PHE A 60 -2.74 -10.52 2.77
N GLU A 61 -3.50 -10.83 1.72
CA GLU A 61 -3.52 -12.15 1.07
C GLU A 61 -2.14 -12.55 0.52
N HIS A 62 -1.36 -11.57 0.09
CA HIS A 62 0.02 -11.78 -0.33
C HIS A 62 1.02 -11.74 0.83
N GLY A 63 0.57 -11.70 2.08
CA GLY A 63 1.42 -11.66 3.27
C GLY A 63 2.13 -10.33 3.49
N LEU A 64 1.60 -9.22 2.96
CA LEU A 64 2.24 -7.91 3.01
C LEU A 64 1.44 -6.95 3.89
N LEU A 65 2.06 -6.46 4.97
CA LEU A 65 1.49 -5.45 5.87
C LEU A 65 1.94 -4.05 5.46
N GLN A 66 1.07 -3.27 4.82
CA GLN A 66 1.29 -1.85 4.53
C GLN A 66 0.77 -0.98 5.67
N LEU A 67 1.63 -0.09 6.20
CA LEU A 67 1.27 0.78 7.31
C LEU A 67 0.19 1.79 6.91
N SER A 68 0.38 2.44 5.75
CA SER A 68 -0.55 3.43 5.20
C SER A 68 -1.97 2.87 5.04
N THR A 69 -2.08 1.69 4.45
CA THR A 69 -3.33 0.98 4.23
C THR A 69 -3.99 0.53 5.54
N SER A 70 -3.20 0.00 6.49
CA SER A 70 -3.70 -0.41 7.80
C SER A 70 -4.26 0.78 8.59
N ILE A 71 -3.54 1.91 8.59
CA ILE A 71 -3.97 3.16 9.22
C ILE A 71 -5.25 3.68 8.56
N ALA A 72 -5.32 3.69 7.22
CA ALA A 72 -6.50 4.12 6.50
C ALA A 72 -7.74 3.29 6.86
N MET A 73 -7.62 1.96 6.89
CA MET A 73 -8.74 1.09 7.28
C MET A 73 -9.19 1.31 8.73
N LEU A 74 -8.24 1.52 9.65
CA LEU A 74 -8.54 1.82 11.05
C LEU A 74 -9.24 3.18 11.17
N ALA A 75 -8.73 4.20 10.49
CA ALA A 75 -9.30 5.55 10.48
C ALA A 75 -10.74 5.56 9.94
N ILE A 76 -10.99 4.87 8.82
CA ILE A 76 -12.35 4.73 8.26
C ILE A 76 -13.28 4.00 9.24
N SER A 77 -12.78 2.93 9.89
CA SER A 77 -13.57 2.20 10.89
C SER A 77 -13.98 3.10 12.05
N VAL A 78 -13.01 3.81 12.65
CA VAL A 78 -13.25 4.72 13.78
C VAL A 78 -14.15 5.89 13.37
N ALA A 79 -13.97 6.44 12.18
CA ALA A 79 -14.82 7.50 11.68
C ALA A 79 -16.28 7.05 11.51
N GLY A 80 -16.52 5.80 11.09
CA GLY A 80 -17.87 5.25 11.05
C GLY A 80 -18.57 5.27 12.41
N PHE A 81 -17.86 4.83 13.46
CA PHE A 81 -18.37 4.89 14.84
C PHE A 81 -18.53 6.32 15.36
N ALA A 82 -17.57 7.21 15.08
CA ALA A 82 -17.63 8.62 15.49
C ALA A 82 -18.81 9.35 14.82
N LEU A 83 -19.05 9.08 13.54
CA LEU A 83 -20.18 9.60 12.81
C LEU A 83 -21.50 9.15 13.43
N ALA A 84 -21.60 7.84 13.76
CA ALA A 84 -22.78 7.33 14.44
C ALA A 84 -22.99 8.00 15.80
N ALA A 85 -21.93 8.20 16.60
CA ALA A 85 -22.02 8.88 17.89
C ALA A 85 -22.48 10.35 17.77
N ILE A 86 -22.06 11.07 16.72
CA ILE A 86 -22.50 12.46 16.45
C ILE A 86 -24.00 12.51 16.13
N TRP A 87 -24.49 11.56 15.34
CA TRP A 87 -25.86 11.58 14.81
C TRP A 87 -26.90 10.93 15.73
N LEU A 88 -26.53 9.91 16.51
CA LEU A 88 -27.39 9.25 17.50
C LEU A 88 -27.64 10.09 18.75
N HIS A 89 -26.81 11.12 19.02
CA HIS A 89 -26.98 11.96 20.20
C HIS A 89 -28.25 12.82 20.07
N THR A 90 -29.22 12.53 20.93
CA THR A 90 -30.51 13.23 21.01
C THR A 90 -30.33 14.50 21.86
N GLY A 91 -30.55 15.67 21.26
CA GLY A 91 -30.46 16.97 21.96
C GLY A 91 -29.45 17.99 21.41
N ARG A 92 -28.58 17.61 20.46
CA ARG A 92 -27.67 18.57 19.78
C ARG A 92 -28.36 19.25 18.59
N THR A 93 -28.07 20.54 18.41
CA THR A 93 -28.55 21.31 17.25
C THR A 93 -27.91 20.84 15.95
N TRP A 94 -28.62 20.99 14.83
CA TRP A 94 -28.12 20.60 13.50
C TRP A 94 -26.75 21.21 13.15
N ARG A 95 -26.47 22.43 13.61
CA ARG A 95 -25.16 23.09 13.43
C ARG A 95 -24.02 22.32 14.10
N PHE A 96 -24.24 21.79 15.31
CA PHE A 96 -23.24 20.97 15.99
C PHE A 96 -22.98 19.64 15.27
N ARG A 97 -24.01 19.06 14.65
CA ARG A 97 -23.85 17.86 13.81
C ARG A 97 -22.99 18.17 12.60
N LEU A 98 -23.30 19.25 11.87
CA LEU A 98 -22.53 19.69 10.70
C LEU A 98 -21.07 20.02 11.01
N VAL A 99 -20.81 20.74 12.11
CA VAL A 99 -19.44 21.05 12.54
C VAL A 99 -18.70 19.77 12.94
N GLY A 100 -19.37 18.85 13.64
CA GLY A 100 -18.82 17.54 14.00
C GLY A 100 -18.45 16.68 12.78
N THR A 101 -19.33 16.60 11.77
CA THR A 101 -19.01 15.91 10.51
C THR A 101 -17.89 16.59 9.74
N ALA A 102 -17.89 17.92 9.65
CA ALA A 102 -16.83 18.67 8.97
C ALA A 102 -15.47 18.45 9.65
N ALA A 103 -15.42 18.49 10.97
CA ALA A 103 -14.21 18.20 11.74
C ALA A 103 -13.74 16.76 11.54
N LEU A 104 -14.65 15.78 11.51
CA LEU A 104 -14.31 14.37 11.26
C LEU A 104 -13.72 14.17 9.86
N ILE A 105 -14.32 14.81 8.84
CA ILE A 105 -13.80 14.78 7.46
C ILE A 105 -12.40 15.40 7.40
N LEU A 106 -12.19 16.54 8.09
CA LEU A 106 -10.88 17.18 8.17
C LEU A 106 -9.83 16.27 8.80
N VAL A 107 -10.16 15.59 9.90
CA VAL A 107 -9.26 14.64 10.56
C VAL A 107 -8.94 13.46 9.64
N LEU A 108 -9.93 12.89 8.96
CA LEU A 108 -9.70 11.83 7.98
C LEU A 108 -8.80 12.28 6.83
N ALA A 109 -9.00 13.50 6.32
CA ALA A 109 -8.15 14.06 5.28
C ALA A 109 -6.70 14.24 5.75
N LEU A 110 -6.48 14.74 6.97
CA LEU A 110 -5.15 14.87 7.58
C LEU A 110 -4.48 13.52 7.81
N VAL A 111 -5.23 12.51 8.29
CA VAL A 111 -4.71 11.15 8.47
C VAL A 111 -4.36 10.50 7.14
N GLY A 112 -5.22 10.64 6.12
CA GLY A 112 -4.94 10.14 4.77
C GLY A 112 -3.71 10.81 4.14
N PHE A 113 -3.58 12.13 4.31
CA PHE A 113 -2.42 12.88 3.84
C PHE A 113 -1.13 12.45 4.56
N GLY A 114 -1.17 12.33 5.90
CA GLY A 114 -0.04 11.88 6.70
C GLY A 114 0.36 10.42 6.43
N ALA A 115 -0.63 9.54 6.20
CA ALA A 115 -0.41 8.14 5.87
C ALA A 115 0.33 7.95 4.54
N ASN A 116 0.16 8.88 3.58
CA ASN A 116 0.85 8.83 2.29
C ASN A 116 2.37 9.00 2.43
N GLY A 117 2.83 9.66 3.50
CA GLY A 117 4.26 9.77 3.84
C GLY A 117 4.84 8.49 4.48
N LEU A 118 4.00 7.61 5.01
CA LEU A 118 4.41 6.41 5.73
C LEU A 118 4.59 5.23 4.77
N ARG A 119 5.77 5.16 4.14
CA ARG A 119 6.16 4.05 3.23
C ARG A 119 6.54 2.73 3.96
N GLY A 120 6.24 2.63 5.26
CA GLY A 120 6.53 1.44 6.05
C GLY A 120 5.74 0.23 5.55
N SER A 121 6.44 -0.83 5.16
CA SER A 121 5.81 -2.09 4.76
C SER A 121 6.61 -3.28 5.28
N TRP A 122 5.90 -4.23 5.90
CA TRP A 122 6.50 -5.45 6.43
C TRP A 122 6.03 -6.67 5.64
N ASP A 123 6.97 -7.57 5.38
CA ASP A 123 6.68 -8.85 4.75
C ASP A 123 6.48 -9.88 5.84
N LEU A 124 5.26 -10.41 5.91
CA LEU A 124 4.83 -11.45 6.84
C LEU A 124 4.70 -12.80 6.13
N SER A 125 5.02 -12.88 4.84
CA SER A 125 5.05 -14.16 4.12
C SER A 125 6.16 -15.06 4.66
N GLU A 126 5.83 -16.34 4.87
CA GLU A 126 6.77 -17.34 5.38
C GLU A 126 7.99 -17.49 4.47
N ASN A 127 7.75 -17.49 3.16
CA ASN A 127 8.76 -17.63 2.12
C ASN A 127 9.40 -16.30 1.69
N ARG A 128 9.17 -15.20 2.42
CA ARG A 128 9.70 -13.86 2.10
C ARG A 128 9.43 -13.42 0.65
N ARG A 129 8.32 -13.84 0.05
CA ARG A 129 7.99 -13.62 -1.37
C ARG A 129 7.97 -12.14 -1.77
N ASN A 130 7.75 -11.23 -0.84
CA ASN A 130 7.70 -9.79 -1.13
C ASN A 130 9.03 -9.08 -0.86
N SER A 131 10.06 -9.80 -0.42
CA SER A 131 11.35 -9.26 0.03
C SER A 131 12.50 -9.95 -0.71
N PHE A 132 13.67 -9.34 -0.72
CA PHE A 132 14.88 -10.01 -1.18
C PHE A 132 15.42 -10.95 -0.09
N SER A 133 16.41 -11.76 -0.45
CA SER A 133 17.22 -12.51 0.52
C SER A 133 17.79 -11.55 1.57
N ARG A 134 18.05 -12.03 2.78
CA ARG A 134 18.55 -11.15 3.85
C ARG A 134 19.92 -10.54 3.50
N GLU A 135 20.73 -11.28 2.77
CA GLU A 135 22.05 -10.83 2.33
C GLU A 135 21.94 -9.73 1.27
N ASP A 136 21.04 -9.91 0.30
CA ASP A 136 20.75 -8.88 -0.70
C ASP A 136 20.15 -7.63 -0.07
N GLU A 137 19.21 -7.77 0.88
CA GLU A 137 18.69 -6.60 1.60
C GLU A 137 19.78 -5.86 2.38
N ALA A 138 20.71 -6.59 3.00
CA ALA A 138 21.82 -5.99 3.73
C ALA A 138 22.80 -5.27 2.78
N ALA A 139 23.11 -5.85 1.63
CA ALA A 139 23.96 -5.25 0.61
C ALA A 139 23.29 -4.02 -0.04
N LEU A 140 22.04 -4.14 -0.46
CA LEU A 140 21.27 -3.05 -1.06
C LEU A 140 21.08 -1.86 -0.10
N ARG A 141 20.92 -2.10 1.20
CA ARG A 141 20.84 -1.01 2.21
C ARG A 141 22.13 -0.21 2.35
N GLN A 142 23.28 -0.76 1.94
CA GLN A 142 24.55 -0.04 1.95
C GLN A 142 24.66 0.92 0.76
N ILE A 143 23.88 0.71 -0.30
CA ILE A 143 23.85 1.58 -1.48
C ILE A 143 23.19 2.92 -1.10
N ARG A 144 24.01 3.97 -1.07
CA ARG A 144 23.59 5.35 -0.77
C ARG A 144 23.27 6.22 -1.99
N PRO A 145 23.94 6.06 -3.15
CA PRO A 145 23.60 6.83 -4.33
C PRO A 145 22.15 6.62 -4.75
N ALA A 146 21.56 7.62 -5.41
CA ALA A 146 20.23 7.46 -5.99
C ALA A 146 20.30 6.53 -7.21
N LEU A 147 19.43 5.52 -7.24
CA LEU A 147 19.25 4.64 -8.39
C LEU A 147 18.11 5.19 -9.24
N LYS A 148 18.39 5.46 -10.51
CA LYS A 148 17.38 5.83 -11.50
C LYS A 148 17.20 4.68 -12.48
N ILE A 149 15.97 4.22 -12.64
CA ILE A 149 15.61 3.14 -13.56
C ILE A 149 14.67 3.72 -14.61
N THR A 150 15.01 3.56 -15.89
CA THR A 150 14.14 3.95 -16.99
C THR A 150 13.71 2.70 -17.74
N VAL A 151 12.40 2.41 -17.73
CA VAL A 151 11.82 1.20 -18.31
C VAL A 151 11.13 1.57 -19.61
N VAL A 152 11.64 1.06 -20.73
CA VAL A 152 11.09 1.27 -22.08
C VAL A 152 10.26 0.04 -22.47
N LEU A 153 9.17 -0.18 -21.73
CA LEU A 153 8.22 -1.27 -21.96
C LEU A 153 6.80 -0.69 -21.95
N SER A 154 5.93 -1.26 -22.79
CA SER A 154 4.51 -0.94 -22.75
C SER A 154 3.88 -1.42 -21.45
N PRO A 155 2.87 -0.71 -20.88
CA PRO A 155 2.11 -1.16 -19.72
C PRO A 155 1.52 -2.57 -19.84
N GLU A 156 1.23 -3.02 -21.07
CA GLU A 156 0.65 -4.34 -21.36
C GLU A 156 1.70 -5.44 -21.60
N ASP A 157 3.01 -5.13 -21.55
CA ASP A 157 4.06 -6.12 -21.77
C ASP A 157 4.19 -7.03 -20.52
N PRO A 158 4.10 -8.37 -20.66
CA PRO A 158 4.20 -9.28 -19.52
C PRO A 158 5.54 -9.20 -18.79
N ARG A 159 6.62 -8.80 -19.48
CA ARG A 159 7.94 -8.62 -18.86
C ARG A 159 7.95 -7.45 -17.89
N LEU A 160 7.18 -6.40 -18.17
CA LEU A 160 7.04 -5.27 -17.24
C LEU A 160 6.36 -5.72 -15.95
N ALA A 161 5.30 -6.52 -16.05
CA ALA A 161 4.61 -7.05 -14.89
C ALA A 161 5.53 -7.94 -14.03
N ASP A 162 6.34 -8.79 -14.68
CA ASP A 162 7.32 -9.65 -14.01
C ASP A 162 8.42 -8.83 -13.29
N LEU A 163 9.00 -7.84 -13.98
CA LEU A 163 9.99 -6.92 -13.43
C LEU A 163 9.43 -6.12 -12.24
N GLU A 164 8.20 -5.63 -12.36
CA GLU A 164 7.54 -4.86 -11.29
C GLU A 164 7.32 -5.73 -10.06
N GLN A 165 6.78 -6.94 -10.25
CA GLN A 165 6.39 -7.83 -9.16
C GLN A 165 7.59 -8.41 -8.40
N ASN A 166 8.62 -8.85 -9.14
CA ASN A 166 9.77 -9.55 -8.58
C ASN A 166 10.90 -8.62 -8.18
N VAL A 167 11.06 -7.47 -8.83
CA VAL A 167 12.23 -6.60 -8.62
C VAL A 167 11.86 -5.20 -8.13
N LEU A 168 11.15 -4.41 -8.94
CA LEU A 168 10.97 -2.97 -8.66
C LEU A 168 10.18 -2.73 -7.38
N ARG A 169 9.12 -3.53 -7.13
CA ARG A 169 8.34 -3.44 -5.89
C ARG A 169 9.17 -3.76 -4.66
N LYS A 170 10.08 -4.74 -4.75
CA LYS A 170 10.99 -5.09 -3.65
C LYS A 170 12.05 -4.00 -3.45
N LEU A 171 12.64 -3.48 -4.52
CA LEU A 171 13.62 -2.39 -4.48
C LEU A 171 13.05 -1.12 -3.82
N ARG A 172 11.79 -0.75 -4.11
CA ARG A 172 11.11 0.40 -3.47
C ARG A 172 11.02 0.28 -1.95
N ARG A 173 11.08 -0.94 -1.40
CA ARG A 173 11.02 -1.20 0.06
C ARG A 173 12.39 -1.13 0.72
N VAL A 174 13.45 -1.43 -0.03
CA VAL A 174 14.82 -1.54 0.50
C VAL A 174 15.64 -0.27 0.24
N LEU A 175 15.55 0.28 -0.97
CA LEU A 175 16.27 1.49 -1.37
C LEU A 175 15.50 2.75 -0.96
N THR A 176 16.18 3.63 -0.25
CA THR A 176 15.59 4.92 0.19
C THR A 176 15.52 5.95 -0.94
N ARG A 177 16.41 5.86 -1.93
CA ARG A 177 16.54 6.79 -3.06
C ARG A 177 16.43 6.04 -4.38
N LEU A 178 15.20 5.72 -4.76
CA LEU A 178 14.87 5.03 -6.01
C LEU A 178 13.91 5.89 -6.82
N GLU A 179 14.26 6.11 -8.08
CA GLU A 179 13.43 6.81 -9.04
C GLU A 179 13.18 5.90 -10.23
N ILE A 180 11.91 5.63 -10.55
CA ILE A 180 11.52 4.76 -11.66
C ILE A 180 10.71 5.59 -12.64
N HIS A 181 11.17 5.63 -13.88
CA HIS A 181 10.53 6.31 -14.99
C HIS A 181 10.05 5.27 -16.00
N TYR A 182 8.75 5.23 -16.24
CA TYR A 182 8.16 4.43 -17.30
C TYR A 182 8.04 5.31 -18.55
N VAL A 183 8.76 4.93 -19.60
CA VAL A 183 8.62 5.56 -20.91
C VAL A 183 7.52 4.78 -21.60
N ALA A 184 6.27 5.16 -21.33
CA ALA A 184 5.12 4.55 -21.99
C ALA A 184 5.12 4.98 -23.46
N SER A 185 5.45 4.07 -24.36
CA SER A 185 5.13 4.19 -25.78
C SER A 185 3.62 4.04 -25.92
N THR A 186 2.90 5.12 -25.63
CA THR A 186 1.48 5.22 -25.92
C THR A 186 1.38 5.20 -27.44
N VAL A 187 0.89 4.10 -28.00
CA VAL A 187 0.64 3.95 -29.43
C VAL A 187 -0.49 4.91 -29.81
N THR A 188 -0.15 6.17 -30.04
CA THR A 188 -1.06 7.19 -30.60
C THR A 188 -0.35 7.93 -31.73
N GLY A 189 -0.01 7.19 -32.78
CA GLY A 189 0.53 7.78 -34.00
C GLY A 189 0.81 6.71 -35.05
N LEU A 190 -0.01 6.64 -36.10
CA LEU A 190 0.17 5.74 -37.25
C LEU A 190 1.48 5.97 -38.05
N PHE A 191 2.34 6.90 -37.61
CA PHE A 191 3.51 7.40 -38.32
C PHE A 191 4.74 7.65 -37.44
N GLU A 192 4.76 7.21 -36.19
CA GLU A 192 5.97 7.31 -35.36
C GLU A 192 6.81 6.04 -35.53
N LYS A 193 8.05 6.21 -35.99
CA LYS A 193 9.03 5.11 -36.11
C LYS A 193 9.13 4.43 -34.74
N PRO A 194 9.19 3.09 -34.66
CA PRO A 194 9.49 2.44 -33.40
C PRO A 194 10.75 3.08 -32.83
N GLU A 195 10.71 3.60 -31.60
CA GLU A 195 11.94 3.98 -30.92
C GLU A 195 12.82 2.72 -30.88
N ASP A 196 14.07 2.82 -31.38
CA ASP A 196 15.03 1.71 -31.49
C ASP A 196 15.38 1.05 -30.13
N HIS A 197 14.80 1.56 -29.03
CA HIS A 197 15.09 1.19 -27.64
C HIS A 197 13.95 0.41 -26.95
N TYR A 198 12.91 -0.03 -27.68
CA TYR A 198 11.85 -0.85 -27.08
C TYR A 198 12.40 -2.14 -26.48
N GLY A 199 12.01 -2.43 -25.23
CA GLY A 199 12.48 -3.60 -24.50
C GLY A 199 13.77 -3.37 -23.71
N GLU A 200 14.30 -2.15 -23.71
CA GLU A 200 15.48 -1.79 -22.93
C GLU A 200 15.09 -1.22 -21.56
N ILE A 201 15.88 -1.60 -20.56
CA ILE A 201 15.80 -1.12 -19.19
C ILE A 201 17.13 -0.48 -18.87
N TRP A 202 17.10 0.81 -18.58
CA TRP A 202 18.30 1.58 -18.29
C TRP A 202 18.45 1.79 -16.80
N TYR A 203 19.61 1.43 -16.28
CA TYR A 203 19.99 1.61 -14.88
C TYR A 203 21.06 2.69 -14.80
N GLU A 204 20.81 3.74 -14.02
CA GLU A 204 21.72 4.85 -13.84
C GLU A 204 21.99 5.08 -12.36
N MET A 205 23.28 5.12 -11.99
CA MET A 205 23.74 5.38 -10.64
C MET A 205 25.09 6.09 -10.66
N SER A 206 25.24 7.16 -9.88
CA SER A 206 26.52 7.89 -9.75
C SER A 206 27.16 8.32 -11.08
N GLY A 207 26.35 8.63 -12.10
CA GLY A 207 26.81 9.01 -13.44
C GLY A 207 27.23 7.85 -14.34
N GLN A 208 27.17 6.61 -13.86
CA GLN A 208 27.29 5.40 -14.69
C GLN A 208 25.90 4.98 -15.17
N ARG A 209 25.82 4.54 -16.43
CA ARG A 209 24.59 4.08 -17.05
C ARG A 209 24.82 2.76 -17.77
N VAL A 210 23.99 1.77 -17.47
CA VAL A 210 24.04 0.43 -18.08
C VAL A 210 22.65 0.10 -18.66
N MET A 211 22.64 -0.55 -19.81
CA MET A 211 21.43 -1.05 -20.47
C MET A 211 21.31 -2.55 -20.23
N GLU A 212 20.12 -2.98 -19.86
CA GLU A 212 19.77 -4.38 -19.72
C GLU A 212 18.43 -4.67 -20.40
N ARG A 213 18.25 -5.91 -20.85
CA ARG A 213 16.99 -6.39 -21.46
C ARG A 213 16.36 -7.51 -20.63
N SER A 214 17.11 -8.05 -19.68
CA SER A 214 16.61 -9.08 -18.78
C SER A 214 15.78 -8.48 -17.65
N THR A 215 14.68 -9.16 -17.32
CA THR A 215 13.84 -8.86 -16.14
C THR A 215 14.09 -9.83 -14.99
N ILE A 216 15.05 -10.75 -15.15
CA ILE A 216 15.39 -11.75 -14.14
C ILE A 216 16.02 -11.07 -12.93
N GLU A 217 15.48 -11.35 -11.75
CA GLU A 217 15.89 -10.75 -10.47
C GLU A 217 17.41 -10.76 -10.27
N GLN A 218 18.05 -11.90 -10.48
CA GLN A 218 19.49 -12.05 -10.31
C GLN A 218 20.30 -11.11 -11.22
N VAL A 219 19.97 -11.07 -12.51
CA VAL A 219 20.68 -10.25 -13.51
C VAL A 219 20.54 -8.76 -13.16
N VAL A 220 19.35 -8.35 -12.72
CA VAL A 220 19.10 -6.96 -12.32
C VAL A 220 19.89 -6.61 -11.05
N LEU A 221 19.90 -7.48 -10.04
CA LEU A 221 20.66 -7.25 -8.80
C LEU A 221 22.16 -7.18 -9.07
N GLU A 222 22.71 -8.09 -9.87
CA GLU A 222 24.11 -8.05 -10.30
C GLU A 222 24.47 -6.74 -10.98
N THR A 223 23.62 -6.26 -11.89
CA THR A 223 23.80 -4.95 -12.55
C THR A 223 23.82 -3.80 -11.56
N ILE A 224 22.91 -3.80 -10.58
CA ILE A 224 22.85 -2.77 -9.53
C ILE A 224 24.11 -2.82 -8.66
N TYR A 225 24.59 -4.01 -8.28
CA TYR A 225 25.81 -4.17 -7.47
C TYR A 225 27.05 -3.70 -8.22
N GLN A 226 27.17 -4.02 -9.52
CA GLN A 226 28.24 -3.54 -10.38
C GLN A 226 28.25 -2.01 -10.48
N LEU A 227 27.08 -1.40 -10.71
CA LEU A 227 26.92 0.06 -10.74
C LEU A 227 27.22 0.73 -9.40
N ALA A 228 26.90 0.07 -8.28
CA ALA A 228 27.17 0.58 -6.94
C ALA A 228 28.62 0.34 -6.48
N GLY A 229 29.40 -0.48 -7.19
CA GLY A 229 30.72 -0.93 -6.77
C GLY A 229 30.68 -1.80 -5.50
N VAL A 230 29.56 -2.49 -5.24
CA VAL A 230 29.35 -3.36 -4.08
C VAL A 230 29.58 -4.82 -4.50
N THR A 231 30.25 -5.61 -3.66
CA THR A 231 30.39 -7.04 -3.91
C THR A 231 29.03 -7.72 -3.76
N ALA A 232 28.57 -8.40 -4.82
CA ALA A 232 27.35 -9.19 -4.76
C ALA A 232 27.48 -10.27 -3.67
N PRO A 233 26.49 -10.41 -2.77
CA PRO A 233 26.48 -11.48 -1.78
C PRO A 233 26.45 -12.85 -2.46
N GLN A 234 26.93 -13.86 -1.76
CA GLN A 234 26.86 -15.23 -2.29
C GLN A 234 25.40 -15.67 -2.32
N HIS A 235 24.98 -16.26 -3.44
CA HIS A 235 23.62 -16.75 -3.55
C HIS A 235 23.46 -18.03 -2.71
N ILE A 236 23.17 -17.84 -1.42
CA ILE A 236 22.79 -18.93 -0.54
C ILE A 236 21.29 -19.10 -0.72
N GLU A 237 20.87 -20.24 -1.26
CA GLU A 237 19.46 -20.64 -1.26
C GLU A 237 18.97 -20.62 0.19
N GLU A 238 18.27 -19.54 0.58
CA GLU A 238 17.60 -19.46 1.86
C GLU A 238 16.59 -20.62 1.91
N ASN A 239 16.58 -21.34 3.02
CA ASN A 239 15.73 -22.52 3.16
C ASN A 239 14.25 -22.07 3.19
N VAL A 240 13.62 -22.04 2.01
CA VAL A 240 12.29 -21.47 1.74
C VAL A 240 11.20 -22.19 2.55
N PHE A 241 11.47 -23.41 3.00
CA PHE A 241 10.57 -24.23 3.79
C PHE A 241 11.23 -24.60 5.12
N GLY A 242 11.11 -23.73 6.12
CA GLY A 242 11.38 -24.11 7.50
C GLY A 242 10.41 -25.22 7.90
N GLY A 243 10.92 -26.44 8.13
CA GLY A 243 10.09 -27.57 8.52
C GLY A 243 9.14 -27.24 9.68
N TYR A 244 7.92 -27.78 9.63
CA TYR A 244 6.91 -27.59 10.67
C TYR A 244 7.31 -28.29 11.99
N PRO A 245 6.95 -27.72 13.15
CA PRO A 245 6.15 -26.50 13.35
C PRO A 245 6.98 -25.21 13.38
N LEU A 246 6.49 -24.17 12.68
CA LEU A 246 7.00 -22.80 12.84
C LEU A 246 6.84 -22.36 14.29
N THR A 247 7.94 -22.29 15.03
CA THR A 247 7.98 -21.67 16.36
C THR A 247 8.03 -20.14 16.20
N ALA A 248 6.95 -19.57 15.68
CA ALA A 248 6.77 -18.13 15.71
C ALA A 248 6.58 -17.70 17.16
N TYR A 249 7.56 -17.01 17.75
CA TYR A 249 7.40 -16.34 19.04
C TYR A 249 6.77 -14.97 18.78
N PRO A 250 5.46 -14.76 19.03
CA PRO A 250 4.82 -13.47 18.81
C PRO A 250 5.32 -12.45 19.86
N ARG A 251 6.44 -11.80 19.57
CA ARG A 251 6.94 -10.69 20.39
C ARG A 251 5.99 -9.50 20.23
N GLY A 252 5.23 -9.18 21.29
CA GLY A 252 4.38 -7.98 21.36
C GLY A 252 2.88 -8.20 21.21
N ALA A 253 2.42 -9.38 20.75
CA ALA A 253 0.98 -9.65 20.62
C ALA A 253 0.25 -9.58 21.98
N GLY A 254 0.91 -10.04 23.04
CA GLY A 254 0.39 -9.93 24.41
C GLY A 254 0.17 -8.48 24.86
N TRP A 255 1.07 -7.56 24.50
CA TRP A 255 0.90 -6.14 24.84
C TRP A 255 -0.29 -5.51 24.13
N ILE A 256 -0.51 -5.88 22.86
CA ILE A 256 -1.65 -5.39 22.09
C ILE A 256 -2.96 -5.89 22.72
N PHE A 257 -3.06 -7.19 23.02
CA PHE A 257 -4.28 -7.80 23.54
C PHE A 257 -4.59 -7.42 24.99
N TYR A 258 -3.58 -7.43 25.87
CA TYR A 258 -3.79 -7.28 27.31
C TYR A 258 -3.65 -5.84 27.81
N VAL A 259 -3.01 -4.94 27.06
CA VAL A 259 -2.74 -3.58 27.52
C VAL A 259 -3.38 -2.54 26.60
N LEU A 260 -3.07 -2.58 25.30
CA LEU A 260 -3.54 -1.56 24.37
C LEU A 260 -5.06 -1.58 24.21
N TRP A 261 -5.65 -2.76 23.98
CA TRP A 261 -7.09 -2.91 23.80
C TRP A 261 -7.91 -2.47 25.03
N PRO A 262 -7.61 -2.95 26.27
CA PRO A 262 -8.34 -2.52 27.45
C PRO A 262 -8.19 -1.02 27.75
N LEU A 263 -6.99 -0.46 27.55
CA LEU A 263 -6.77 0.99 27.74
C LEU A 263 -7.55 1.81 26.72
N MET A 264 -7.62 1.39 25.46
CA MET A 264 -8.44 2.06 24.46
C MET A 264 -9.93 2.03 24.82
N VAL A 265 -10.44 0.88 25.27
CA VAL A 265 -11.84 0.76 25.70
C VAL A 265 -12.11 1.65 26.93
N GLY A 266 -11.22 1.64 27.91
CA GLY A 266 -11.32 2.50 29.09
C GLY A 266 -11.26 3.99 28.76
N PHE A 267 -10.37 4.38 27.84
CA PHE A 267 -10.23 5.77 27.39
C PHE A 267 -11.47 6.24 26.64
N VAL A 268 -12.00 5.44 25.71
CA VAL A 268 -13.24 5.76 24.98
C VAL A 268 -14.42 5.86 25.94
N TRP A 269 -14.52 4.96 26.91
CA TRP A 269 -15.57 5.01 27.94
C TRP A 269 -15.49 6.29 28.79
N TRP A 270 -14.28 6.68 29.20
CA TRP A 270 -14.07 7.92 29.94
C TRP A 270 -14.46 9.17 29.13
N LEU A 271 -14.13 9.19 27.83
CA LEU A 271 -14.42 10.32 26.93
C LEU A 271 -15.91 10.46 26.58
N VAL A 272 -16.67 9.36 26.61
CA VAL A 272 -18.13 9.37 26.41
C VAL A 272 -18.88 9.79 27.68
N ARG A 273 -18.28 9.57 28.86
CA ARG A 273 -18.90 9.87 30.16
C ARG A 273 -18.59 11.29 30.68
N SER A 274 -17.52 11.91 30.17
CA SER A 274 -17.09 13.28 30.50
C SER A 274 -17.84 14.31 29.65
#